data_AF-A0A2D7XQP0-F1
#
_entry.id   AF-A0A2D7XQP0-F1
#
_cell.length_a   1.000
_cell.length_b   1.000
_cell.length_c   1.000
_cell.angle_alpha   90.00
_cell.angle_beta   90.00
_cell.angle_gamma   90.00
#
_symmetry.space_group_name_H-M   'P 1'
#
loop_
_entity.id
_entity.type
_entity.pdbx_description
1 polymer ?
#
loop_
_entity_poly.entity_id
_entity_poly.type
_entity_poly.pdbx_seq_one_letter_code
_entity_poly.pdbx_strand_id
1 'polypeptide(L)'
;MSYHTHEIEWQGIRVFVRYAPVKWKVISHVEIEAIEPVRAPLPITPTGYLSHHIPIGSVEAEFDNVTDCILSWLDERALSAEW
;
A
#
# COMPACT_ATOMS: atom_id res chain seq x y z
N MET A 1 14.68 -6.24 11.59
CA MET A 1 13.65 -6.21 10.54
C MET A 1 13.67 -4.82 9.96
N SER A 2 14.04 -4.69 8.68
CA SER A 2 14.07 -3.39 8.01
C SER A 2 12.66 -3.06 7.53
N TYR A 3 12.12 -1.95 8.00
CA TYR A 3 10.87 -1.40 7.48
C TYR A 3 11.23 -0.27 6.54
N HIS A 4 10.65 -0.29 5.35
CA HIS A 4 10.75 0.77 4.36
C HIS A 4 9.47 1.58 4.47
N THR A 5 9.61 2.82 4.92
CA THR A 5 8.47 3.75 5.03
C THR A 5 8.55 4.76 3.91
N HIS A 6 7.43 4.95 3.24
CA HIS A 6 7.28 5.85 2.11
C HIS A 6 6.02 6.68 2.30
N GLU A 7 6.08 7.95 1.92
CA GLU A 7 4.92 8.82 1.81
C GLU A 7 4.65 9.05 0.34
N ILE A 8 3.39 8.85 -0.06
CA ILE A 8 2.92 9.10 -1.41
C ILE A 8 1.68 9.99 -1.37
N GLU A 9 1.41 10.68 -2.47
CA GLU A 9 0.17 11.44 -2.66
C GLU A 9 -0.64 10.76 -3.76
N TRP A 10 -1.91 10.48 -3.47
CA TRP A 10 -2.85 9.89 -4.41
C TRP A 10 -4.14 10.72 -4.45
N GLN A 11 -4.43 11.34 -5.59
CA GLN A 11 -5.60 12.22 -5.79
C GLN A 11 -5.80 13.30 -4.69
N GLY A 12 -4.70 13.84 -4.14
CA GLY A 12 -4.74 14.81 -3.05
C GLY A 12 -4.92 14.21 -1.65
N ILE A 13 -4.91 12.89 -1.52
CA ILE A 13 -4.85 12.16 -0.25
C ILE A 13 -3.39 11.74 -0.02
N ARG A 14 -2.81 12.16 1.10
CA ARG A 14 -1.50 11.69 1.53
C ARG A 14 -1.64 10.33 2.18
N VAL A 15 -0.88 9.38 1.65
CA VAL A 15 -0.88 7.99 2.08
C VAL A 15 0.52 7.61 2.54
N PHE A 16 0.59 7.08 3.74
CA PHE A 16 1.78 6.49 4.32
C PHE A 16 1.80 4.99 4.03
N VAL A 17 2.89 4.53 3.42
CA VAL A 17 3.12 3.13 3.08
C VAL A 17 4.29 2.62 3.90
N ARG A 18 4.09 1.51 4.60
CA ARG A 18 5.13 0.81 5.33
C ARG A 18 5.27 -0.59 4.80
N TYR A 19 6.43 -0.88 4.25
CA TYR A 19 6.77 -2.16 3.63
C TYR A 19 7.82 -2.91 4.45
N ALA A 20 7.54 -4.17 4.72
CA ALA A 20 8.48 -5.13 5.26
C ALA A 20 8.65 -6.28 4.25
N PRO A 21 9.75 -6.31 3.47
CA PRO A 21 9.96 -7.34 2.45
C PRO A 21 10.11 -8.74 3.03
N VAL A 22 10.52 -8.86 4.30
CA VAL A 22 10.61 -10.16 4.98
C VAL A 22 10.14 -10.00 6.42
N LYS A 23 8.85 -10.23 6.64
CA LYS A 23 8.26 -10.39 7.97
C LYS A 23 8.27 -11.88 8.35
N TRP A 24 8.71 -12.17 9.57
CA TRP A 24 8.79 -13.55 10.10
C TRP A 24 9.57 -14.56 9.23
N LYS A 25 10.39 -14.10 8.28
CA LYS A 25 11.09 -14.93 7.28
C LYS A 25 10.19 -15.73 6.33
N VAL A 26 8.90 -15.42 6.27
CA VAL A 26 7.93 -16.22 5.51
C VAL A 26 6.98 -15.39 4.65
N ILE A 27 6.83 -14.09 4.92
CA ILE A 27 5.85 -13.27 4.20
C ILE A 27 6.28 -11.81 4.09
N SER A 28 5.98 -11.15 2.98
CA SER A 28 6.05 -9.70 2.87
C SER A 28 4.82 -9.08 3.52
N HIS A 29 4.98 -7.93 4.17
CA HIS A 29 3.88 -7.22 4.80
C HIS A 29 3.90 -5.77 4.37
N VAL A 30 2.74 -5.29 3.92
CA VAL A 30 2.54 -3.89 3.56
C VAL A 30 1.41 -3.30 4.37
N GLU A 31 1.65 -2.12 4.93
CA GLU A 31 0.68 -1.30 5.63
C GLU A 31 0.49 -0.02 4.85
N ILE A 32 -0.75 0.39 4.66
CA ILE A 32 -1.13 1.56 3.89
C ILE A 32 -2.10 2.36 4.76
N GLU A 33 -1.81 3.63 5.01
CA GLU A 33 -2.60 4.49 5.87
C GLU A 33 -2.79 5.87 5.23
N ALA A 34 -4.02 6.34 5.09
CA ALA A 34 -4.31 7.72 4.75
C ALA A 34 -4.03 8.62 5.97
N ILE A 35 -3.01 9.46 5.85
CA ILE A 35 -2.57 10.38 6.90
C ILE A 35 -3.20 11.77 6.76
N GLU A 36 -3.56 12.18 5.55
CA GLU A 36 -4.19 13.49 5.30
C GLU A 36 -5.09 13.44 4.05
N PRO A 37 -6.42 13.55 4.17
CA PRO A 37 -7.19 13.58 5.43
C PRO A 37 -6.99 12.29 6.24
N VAL A 38 -6.90 12.41 7.57
CA VAL A 38 -6.68 11.25 8.45
C VAL A 38 -7.79 10.23 8.25
N ARG A 39 -7.41 8.99 7.92
CA ARG A 39 -8.35 7.90 7.60
C ARG A 39 -9.33 8.24 6.48
N ALA A 40 -8.90 9.03 5.50
CA ALA A 40 -9.67 9.22 4.28
C ALA A 40 -9.95 7.85 3.63
N PRO A 41 -11.17 7.63 3.15
CA PRO A 41 -11.53 6.38 2.47
C PRO A 41 -10.64 6.20 1.23
N LEU A 42 -10.01 5.04 1.11
CA LEU A 42 -9.17 4.67 -0.03
C LEU A 42 -9.85 3.55 -0.83
N PRO A 43 -9.66 3.46 -2.15
CA PRO A 43 -10.26 2.42 -2.99
C PRO A 43 -9.99 0.99 -2.52
N ILE A 44 -8.83 0.78 -1.90
CA ILE A 44 -8.40 -0.49 -1.34
C ILE A 44 -8.97 -0.77 0.06
N THR A 45 -9.44 0.27 0.77
CA THR A 45 -9.97 0.20 2.14
C THR A 45 -10.84 1.42 2.49
N PRO A 46 -12.14 1.23 2.82
CA PRO A 46 -13.03 2.34 3.18
C PRO A 46 -12.65 3.01 4.51
N THR A 47 -11.80 2.37 5.32
CA THR A 47 -11.35 2.92 6.62
C THR A 47 -10.11 3.80 6.51
N GLY A 48 -9.53 3.90 5.30
CA GLY A 48 -8.25 4.57 5.09
C GLY A 48 -7.04 3.85 5.67
N TYR A 49 -7.20 2.63 6.19
CA TYR A 49 -6.09 1.79 6.64
C TYR A 49 -6.21 0.37 6.07
N LEU A 50 -5.13 -0.14 5.48
CA LEU A 50 -5.02 -1.50 4.98
C LEU A 50 -3.74 -2.15 5.52
N SER A 51 -3.87 -3.35 6.05
CA SER A 51 -2.75 -4.21 6.42
C SER A 51 -2.86 -5.47 5.58
N HIS A 52 -1.93 -5.65 4.65
CA HIS A 52 -1.99 -6.73 3.67
C HIS A 52 -0.70 -7.54 3.64
N HIS A 53 -0.86 -8.86 3.52
CA HIS A 53 0.25 -9.80 3.48
C HIS A 53 0.39 -10.34 2.07
N ILE A 54 1.61 -10.28 1.54
CA ILE A 54 1.94 -10.68 0.17
C ILE A 54 3.07 -11.71 0.19
N PRO A 55 3.14 -12.59 -0.82
CA PRO A 55 4.27 -13.48 -0.98
C PRO A 55 5.59 -12.70 -1.08
N ILE A 56 6.66 -13.24 -0.51
CA ILE A 56 7.98 -12.61 -0.57
C ILE A 56 8.41 -12.50 -2.04
N GLY A 57 8.87 -11.31 -2.42
CA GLY A 57 9.36 -11.03 -3.77
C GLY A 57 8.28 -10.70 -4.80
N SER A 58 6.98 -10.66 -4.43
CA SER A 58 5.92 -10.26 -5.36
C SER A 58 6.06 -8.81 -5.79
N VAL A 59 6.37 -7.88 -4.87
CA VAL A 59 6.56 -6.47 -5.21
C VAL A 59 7.78 -6.31 -6.10
N GLU A 60 8.90 -6.92 -5.72
CA GLU A 60 10.17 -6.85 -6.42
C GLU A 60 10.15 -7.55 -7.80
N ALA A 61 9.21 -8.45 -8.04
CA ALA A 61 9.04 -9.13 -9.32
C ALA A 61 8.26 -8.29 -10.34
N GLU A 62 7.32 -7.45 -9.88
CA GLU A 62 6.41 -6.70 -10.75
C GLU A 62 6.72 -5.19 -10.77
N PHE A 63 7.33 -4.66 -9.71
CA PHE A 63 7.59 -3.24 -9.53
C PHE A 63 9.00 -3.01 -8.96
N ASP A 64 9.67 -1.96 -9.44
CA ASP A 64 10.98 -1.55 -8.90
C ASP A 64 10.84 -0.95 -7.48
N ASN A 65 9.66 -0.43 -7.15
CA ASN A 65 9.37 0.21 -5.88
C ASN A 65 7.97 -0.16 -5.35
N VAL A 66 7.86 -0.36 -4.04
CA VAL A 66 6.58 -0.62 -3.36
C VAL A 66 5.58 0.52 -3.54
N THR A 67 6.05 1.77 -3.68
CA THR A 67 5.17 2.91 -3.92
C THR A 67 4.41 2.81 -5.25
N ASP A 68 5.07 2.34 -6.31
CA ASP A 68 4.43 2.12 -7.62
C ASP A 68 3.38 1.01 -7.55
N CYS A 69 3.69 -0.08 -6.85
CA CYS A 69 2.75 -1.16 -6.58
C CYS A 69 1.49 -0.64 -5.86
N ILE A 70 1.65 0.20 -4.83
CA ILE A 70 0.51 0.77 -4.09
C ILE A 70 -0.28 1.77 -4.94
N LEU A 71 0.39 2.60 -5.74
CA LEU A 71 -0.30 3.51 -6.66
C LEU A 71 -1.13 2.74 -7.69
N SER A 72 -0.58 1.66 -8.26
CA SER A 72 -1.32 0.77 -9.17
C SER A 72 -2.56 0.19 -8.50
N TRP A 73 -2.43 -0.33 -7.27
CA TRP A 73 -3.58 -0.89 -6.54
C TRP A 73 -4.67 0.14 -6.27
N LEU A 74 -4.29 1.38 -5.91
CA LEU A 74 -5.22 2.47 -5.68
C LEU A 74 -5.96 2.85 -6.98
N ASP A 75 -5.24 2.94 -8.09
CA ASP A 75 -5.82 3.29 -9.40
C ASP A 75 -6.73 2.18 -9.93
N GLU A 76 -6.26 0.93 -9.93
CA GLU A 76 -7.03 -0.24 -10.38
C GLU A 76 -8.31 -0.43 -9.56
N ARG A 77 -8.25 -0.22 -8.24
CA ARG A 77 -9.44 -0.30 -7.38
C ARG A 77 -10.35 0.91 -7.51
N ALA A 78 -9.82 2.09 -7.79
CA ALA A 78 -10.64 3.27 -8.09
C ALA A 78 -11.41 3.13 -9.41
N LEU A 79 -10.86 2.37 -10.36
CA LEU A 79 -11.52 2.03 -11.62
C LEU A 79 -12.53 0.89 -11.50
N SER A 80 -12.45 0.08 -10.44
CA SER A 80 -13.42 -0.98 -10.19
C SER A 80 -14.78 -0.38 -9.80
N ALA A 81 -15.85 -0.89 -10.39
CA ALA A 81 -17.23 -0.44 -10.14
C ALA A 81 -17.74 -0.66 -8.69
N GLU A 82 -16.92 -1.28 -7.84
CA GLU A 82 -17.20 -1.48 -6.41
C GLU A 82 -16.78 -0.28 -5.54
N TRP A 83 -16.11 0.73 -6.10
CA TRP A 83 -15.69 1.95 -5.40
C TRP A 83 -16.61 3.16 -5.65
#